data_AF-A0A7Z9WSZ0-F1
#
_entry.id   AF-A0A7Z9WSZ0-F1
#
_cell.length_a   1.000
_cell.length_b   1.000
_cell.length_c   1.000
_cell.angle_alpha   90.00
_cell.angle_beta   90.00
_cell.angle_gamma   90.00
#
_symmetry.space_group_name_H-M   'P 1'
#
loop_
_entity.id
_entity.type
_entity.pdbx_description
1 polymer ?
#
loop_
_entity_poly.entity_id
_entity_poly.type
_entity_poly.pdbx_seq_one_letter_code
_entity_poly.pdbx_strand_id
1 'polypeptide(L)'
;MKHYLAGKARSLEDALAVMEARLADMGFTLAQYNWLNPVPGVWSVHVKAVQCPALFANGKGICREAALASAYGEFLERLLTGYFYGDYALPCEQLAYAFVPNETIRTPEEAWRRLPA
;
A
#
# COMPACT_ATOMS: atom_id res chain seq x y z
N MET A 1 -12.42 -18.78 -13.41
CA MET A 1 -13.11 -17.79 -14.27
C MET A 1 -12.34 -16.49 -14.18
N LYS A 2 -12.36 -15.63 -15.21
CA LYS A 2 -11.69 -14.31 -15.16
C LYS A 2 -12.75 -13.22 -15.14
N HIS A 3 -12.64 -12.28 -14.20
CA HIS A 3 -13.59 -11.18 -14.06
C HIS A 3 -12.93 -9.83 -14.39
N TYR A 4 -13.55 -9.04 -15.26
CA TYR A 4 -13.06 -7.74 -15.69
C TYR A 4 -13.98 -6.63 -15.21
N LEU A 5 -13.39 -5.55 -14.70
CA LEU A 5 -14.11 -4.33 -14.34
C LEU A 5 -13.88 -3.26 -15.40
N ALA A 6 -14.90 -2.44 -15.66
CA ALA A 6 -14.76 -1.27 -16.51
C ALA A 6 -13.62 -0.36 -16.00
N GLY A 7 -12.74 0.07 -16.91
CA GLY A 7 -11.60 0.92 -16.59
C GLY A 7 -10.39 0.20 -15.97
N LYS A 8 -10.40 -1.13 -15.81
CA LYS A 8 -9.24 -1.91 -15.36
C LYS A 8 -8.66 -2.72 -16.53
N ALA A 9 -7.34 -2.70 -16.66
CA ALA A 9 -6.62 -3.34 -17.77
C ALA A 9 -6.38 -4.85 -17.58
N ARG A 10 -6.66 -5.39 -16.39
CA ARG A 10 -6.45 -6.81 -16.05
C ARG A 10 -7.68 -7.36 -15.35
N SER A 11 -7.83 -8.69 -15.38
CA SER A 11 -8.82 -9.37 -14.57
C SER A 11 -8.51 -9.22 -13.08
N LEU A 12 -9.52 -9.37 -12.23
CA LEU A 12 -9.35 -9.32 -10.77
C LEU A 12 -8.39 -10.41 -10.29
N GLU A 13 -8.51 -11.63 -10.83
CA GLU A 13 -7.67 -12.77 -10.47
C GLU A 13 -6.21 -12.55 -10.86
N ASP A 14 -5.95 -12.03 -12.06
CA ASP A 14 -4.58 -11.76 -12.51
C ASP A 14 -3.96 -10.59 -11.71
N ALA A 15 -4.74 -9.55 -11.43
CA ALA A 15 -4.28 -8.44 -10.63
C ALA A 15 -3.92 -8.91 -9.21
N LEU A 16 -4.79 -9.68 -8.56
CA LEU A 16 -4.55 -10.24 -7.23
C LEU A 16 -3.32 -11.14 -7.21
N ALA A 17 -3.22 -12.09 -8.14
CA ALA A 17 -2.08 -13.01 -8.21
C ALA A 17 -0.74 -12.25 -8.35
N VAL A 18 -0.70 -11.21 -9.20
CA VAL A 18 0.50 -10.39 -9.38
C VAL A 18 0.82 -9.58 -8.13
N MET A 19 -0.18 -8.93 -7.54
CA MET A 19 0.04 -8.11 -6.34
C MET A 19 0.47 -8.95 -5.14
N GLU A 20 -0.15 -10.12 -4.95
CA GLU A 20 0.21 -11.07 -3.89
C GLU A 20 1.62 -11.59 -4.06
N ALA A 21 2.01 -12.00 -5.27
CA ALA A 21 3.37 -12.43 -5.57
C ALA A 21 4.39 -11.30 -5.30
N ARG A 22 4.09 -10.06 -5.70
CA ARG A 22 4.99 -8.92 -5.46
C ARG A 22 5.11 -8.58 -3.98
N LEU A 23 4.03 -8.63 -3.22
CA LEU A 23 4.07 -8.44 -1.77
C LEU A 23 4.91 -9.52 -1.11
N ALA A 24 4.76 -10.78 -1.52
CA ALA A 24 5.56 -11.90 -1.03
C ALA A 24 7.05 -11.74 -1.39
N ASP A 25 7.39 -11.32 -2.62
CA ASP A 25 8.76 -11.01 -3.05
C ASP A 25 9.41 -9.94 -2.16
N MET A 26 8.62 -8.99 -1.66
CA MET A 26 9.04 -7.93 -0.73
C MET A 26 9.00 -8.36 0.75
N GLY A 27 8.65 -9.61 1.05
CA GLY A 27 8.59 -10.15 2.41
C GLY A 27 7.30 -9.80 3.19
N PHE A 28 6.25 -9.35 2.50
CA PHE A 28 4.96 -9.02 3.10
C PHE A 28 3.92 -10.12 2.86
N THR A 29 3.23 -10.51 3.93
CA THR A 29 2.03 -11.36 3.86
C THR A 29 0.86 -10.54 4.39
N LEU A 30 -0.20 -10.38 3.60
CA LEU A 30 -1.38 -9.62 4.03
C LEU A 30 -2.45 -10.56 4.58
N ALA A 31 -2.80 -10.37 5.85
CA ALA A 31 -3.93 -11.02 6.48
C ALA A 31 -5.20 -10.18 6.26
N GLN A 32 -6.30 -10.85 5.87
CA GLN A 32 -7.63 -10.25 5.72
C GLN A 32 -8.37 -10.32 7.06
N TYR A 33 -8.79 -9.20 7.60
CA TYR A 33 -9.43 -9.13 8.92
C TYR A 33 -10.94 -8.94 8.82
N ASN A 34 -11.36 -7.70 8.56
CA ASN A 34 -12.76 -7.33 8.64
C ASN A 34 -13.34 -7.21 7.23
N TRP A 35 -14.25 -8.11 6.90
CA TRP A 35 -15.06 -8.06 5.68
C TRP A 35 -16.42 -7.47 5.99
N LEU A 36 -16.87 -6.51 5.18
CA LEU A 36 -18.21 -5.93 5.26
C LEU A 36 -18.90 -6.01 3.90
N ASN A 37 -20.21 -6.25 3.94
CA ASN A 37 -21.11 -6.20 2.79
C ASN A 37 -22.46 -5.61 3.25
N PRO A 38 -22.52 -4.30 3.52
CA PRO A 38 -23.70 -3.67 4.14
C PRO A 38 -24.94 -3.70 3.24
N VAL A 39 -24.76 -3.67 1.92
CA VAL A 39 -25.83 -3.76 0.91
C VAL A 39 -25.34 -4.49 -0.34
N PRO A 40 -26.23 -5.07 -1.16
CA PRO A 40 -25.84 -5.78 -2.37
C PRO A 40 -24.92 -4.95 -3.27
N GLY A 41 -23.81 -5.55 -3.68
CA GLY A 41 -22.85 -4.89 -4.58
C GLY A 41 -21.95 -3.84 -3.90
N VAL A 42 -21.88 -3.80 -2.57
CA VAL A 42 -20.98 -2.91 -1.83
C VAL A 42 -20.18 -3.72 -0.83
N TRP A 43 -18.90 -3.93 -1.13
CA TRP A 43 -17.97 -4.69 -0.30
C TRP A 43 -16.82 -3.81 0.19
N SER A 44 -16.35 -4.10 1.40
CA SER A 44 -15.08 -3.59 1.88
C SER A 44 -14.29 -4.64 2.67
N VAL A 45 -12.97 -4.49 2.69
CA VAL A 45 -12.07 -5.32 3.49
C VAL A 45 -10.99 -4.49 4.16
N HIS A 46 -10.65 -4.85 5.38
CA HIS A 46 -9.45 -4.37 6.07
C HIS A 46 -8.35 -5.43 6.01
N VAL A 47 -7.15 -5.06 5.54
CA VAL A 47 -5.99 -5.96 5.47
C VAL A 47 -4.81 -5.39 6.25
N LYS A 48 -4.00 -6.27 6.86
CA LYS A 48 -2.76 -5.86 7.55
C LYS A 48 -1.60 -6.76 7.16
N ALA A 49 -0.39 -6.22 7.16
CA ALA A 49 0.80 -7.04 7.09
C ALA A 49 0.97 -7.87 8.37
N VAL A 50 1.18 -9.18 8.22
CA VAL A 50 1.43 -10.09 9.35
C VAL A 50 2.70 -9.69 10.09
N GLN A 51 3.72 -9.26 9.35
CA GLN A 51 5.03 -8.87 9.85
C GLN A 51 4.98 -7.57 10.68
N CYS A 52 4.08 -6.65 10.33
CA CYS A 52 3.92 -5.38 11.00
C CYS A 52 2.45 -4.95 10.96
N PRO A 53 1.63 -5.28 11.97
CA PRO A 53 0.21 -4.97 11.97
C PRO A 53 -0.15 -3.47 11.97
N ALA A 54 0.84 -2.59 12.16
CA ALA A 54 0.70 -1.14 11.99
C ALA A 54 0.58 -0.75 10.50
N LEU A 55 1.05 -1.60 9.58
CA LEU A 55 0.90 -1.42 8.15
C LEU A 55 -0.41 -2.09 7.70
N PHE A 56 -1.36 -1.27 7.28
CA PHE A 56 -2.68 -1.74 6.88
C PHE A 56 -3.26 -0.91 5.75
N ALA A 57 -4.21 -1.51 5.02
CA ALA A 57 -4.93 -0.84 3.96
C ALA A 57 -6.40 -1.26 3.98
N ASN A 58 -7.25 -0.46 3.34
CA ASN A 58 -8.65 -0.77 3.20
C ASN A 58 -8.99 -0.89 1.71
N GLY A 59 -9.80 -1.89 1.39
CA GLY A 59 -10.31 -2.12 0.05
C GLY A 59 -11.79 -1.87 -0.02
N LYS A 60 -12.25 -1.39 -1.17
CA LYS A 60 -13.68 -1.24 -1.50
C LYS A 60 -13.95 -1.75 -2.90
N GLY A 61 -15.11 -2.36 -3.13
CA GLY A 61 -15.43 -2.92 -4.43
C GLY A 61 -16.88 -3.38 -4.57
N ILE A 62 -17.27 -3.65 -5.82
CA ILE A 62 -18.63 -4.13 -6.15
C ILE A 62 -18.83 -5.62 -5.87
N CYS A 63 -17.74 -6.35 -5.70
CA CYS A 63 -17.71 -7.74 -5.26
C CYS A 63 -16.53 -7.93 -4.30
N ARG A 64 -16.46 -9.11 -3.69
CA ARG A 64 -15.43 -9.45 -2.72
C ARG A 64 -14.02 -9.35 -3.32
N GLU A 65 -13.82 -9.90 -4.51
CA GLU A 65 -12.53 -9.88 -5.23
C GLU A 65 -12.11 -8.46 -5.61
N ALA A 66 -13.07 -7.61 -6.01
CA ALA A 66 -12.80 -6.22 -6.33
C ALA A 66 -12.36 -5.43 -5.08
N ALA A 67 -13.00 -5.67 -3.94
CA ALA A 67 -12.58 -5.07 -2.67
C ALA A 67 -11.19 -5.55 -2.25
N LEU A 68 -10.88 -6.85 -2.39
CA LEU A 68 -9.54 -7.36 -2.08
C LEU A 68 -8.47 -6.75 -3.00
N ALA A 69 -8.73 -6.69 -4.30
CA ALA A 69 -7.81 -6.11 -5.27
C ALA A 69 -7.58 -4.62 -4.97
N SER A 70 -8.62 -3.90 -4.55
CA SER A 70 -8.50 -2.51 -4.08
C SER A 70 -7.62 -2.39 -2.83
N ALA A 71 -7.76 -3.29 -1.85
CA ALA A 71 -6.95 -3.26 -0.63
C ALA A 71 -5.46 -3.53 -0.92
N TYR A 72 -5.17 -4.50 -1.78
CA TYR A 72 -3.80 -4.86 -2.15
C TYR A 72 -3.15 -3.73 -2.98
N GLY A 73 -3.92 -3.12 -3.88
CA GLY A 73 -3.50 -1.95 -4.62
C GLY A 73 -3.18 -0.76 -3.72
N GLU A 74 -4.05 -0.44 -2.76
CA GLU A 74 -3.80 0.62 -1.77
C GLU A 74 -2.58 0.29 -0.91
N PHE A 75 -2.42 -0.95 -0.44
CA PHE A 75 -1.24 -1.35 0.33
C PHE A 75 0.05 -1.12 -0.44
N LEU A 76 0.10 -1.57 -1.71
CA LEU A 76 1.25 -1.35 -2.59
C LEU A 76 1.50 0.14 -2.85
N GLU A 77 0.45 0.93 -3.10
CA GLU A 77 0.56 2.39 -3.27
C GLU A 77 1.24 3.03 -2.05
N ARG A 78 0.76 2.74 -0.83
CA ARG A 78 1.31 3.32 0.40
C ARG A 78 2.71 2.83 0.72
N LEU A 79 3.02 1.57 0.40
CA LEU A 79 4.36 1.01 0.56
C LEU A 79 5.35 1.68 -0.39
N LEU A 80 5.02 1.74 -1.68
CA LEU A 80 5.93 2.25 -2.73
C LEU A 80 6.13 3.77 -2.67
N THR A 81 5.20 4.49 -2.05
CA THR A 81 5.33 5.95 -1.81
C THR A 81 5.96 6.29 -0.46
N GLY A 82 6.32 5.29 0.35
CA GLY A 82 6.81 5.50 1.71
C GLY A 82 5.77 6.06 2.69
N TYR A 83 4.50 6.21 2.27
CA TYR A 83 3.44 6.85 3.05
C TYR A 83 3.21 6.20 4.41
N PHE A 84 3.39 4.88 4.51
CA PHE A 84 3.33 4.18 5.79
C PHE A 84 4.27 4.73 6.87
N TYR A 85 5.33 5.39 6.45
CA TYR A 85 6.38 5.91 7.32
C TYR A 85 6.37 7.44 7.40
N GLY A 86 5.41 8.12 6.74
CA GLY A 86 5.38 9.57 6.59
C GLY A 86 5.30 10.36 7.90
N ASP A 87 4.76 9.73 8.96
CA ASP A 87 4.63 10.34 10.29
C ASP A 87 5.79 9.99 11.23
N TYR A 88 6.80 9.24 10.77
CA TYR A 88 7.91 8.77 11.58
C TYR A 88 9.23 9.44 11.18
N ALA A 89 10.00 9.87 12.18
CA ALA A 89 11.41 10.18 11.99
C ALA A 89 12.18 8.86 11.81
N LEU A 90 12.61 8.57 10.59
CA LEU A 90 13.43 7.40 10.30
C LEU A 90 14.88 7.66 10.76
N PRO A 91 15.63 6.63 11.23
CA PRO A 91 17.03 6.77 11.61
C PRO A 91 17.91 6.84 10.35
N CYS A 92 17.76 7.92 9.59
CA CYS A 92 18.35 8.12 8.28
C CYS A 92 19.88 7.96 8.24
N GLU A 93 20.57 8.23 9.35
CA GLU A 93 22.02 8.05 9.48
C GLU A 93 22.47 6.59 9.30
N GLN A 94 21.55 5.63 9.48
CA GLN A 94 21.80 4.20 9.37
C GLN A 94 21.35 3.63 8.01
N LEU A 95 20.74 4.45 7.15
CA LEU A 95 20.18 4.04 5.87
C LEU A 95 20.96 4.68 4.72
N ALA A 96 21.27 3.90 3.68
CA ALA A 96 21.89 4.44 2.47
C ALA A 96 20.95 5.37 1.68
N TYR A 97 19.64 5.17 1.83
CA TYR A 97 18.55 5.98 1.29
C TYR A 97 17.27 5.74 2.12
N ALA A 98 16.34 6.70 2.16
CA ALA A 98 15.10 6.56 2.94
C ALA A 98 14.10 5.62 2.23
N PHE A 99 13.78 5.89 0.96
CA PHE A 99 12.84 5.09 0.14
C PHE A 99 13.39 4.79 -1.26
N VAL A 100 14.06 5.73 -1.93
CA VAL A 100 14.66 5.50 -3.26
C VAL A 100 16.16 5.85 -3.30
N PRO A 101 17.00 5.12 -4.05
CA PRO A 101 18.45 5.32 -4.04
C PRO A 101 18.94 6.71 -4.44
N ASN A 102 18.10 7.50 -5.10
CA ASN A 102 18.38 8.87 -5.51
C ASN A 102 17.82 9.94 -4.56
N GLU A 103 17.19 9.56 -3.45
CA GLU A 103 16.80 10.50 -2.40
C GLU A 103 18.03 11.06 -1.69
N THR A 104 18.04 12.38 -1.51
CA THR A 104 19.01 13.05 -0.67
C THR A 104 18.37 13.27 0.69
N ILE A 105 18.85 12.55 1.70
CA ILE A 105 18.49 12.81 3.10
C ILE A 105 19.10 14.16 3.47
N ARG A 106 18.26 15.09 3.94
CA ARG A 106 18.70 16.40 4.42
C ARG A 106 18.43 16.53 5.90
N THR A 107 19.34 17.15 6.64
CA THR A 107 19.04 17.57 8.01
C THR A 107 17.99 18.69 7.98
N PRO A 108 17.27 18.94 9.09
CA PRO A 108 16.39 20.10 9.18
C PRO A 108 17.09 21.42 8.81
N GLU A 109 18.34 21.61 9.22
CA GLU A 109 19.11 22.82 8.91
C GLU A 109 19.38 22.98 7.40
N GLU A 110 19.54 21.87 6.67
CA GLU A 110 19.73 21.85 5.22
C GLU A 110 18.42 22.01 4.44
N ALA A 111 17.33 21.42 4.95
CA ALA A 111 16.01 21.44 4.32
C ALA A 111 15.33 22.80 4.47
N TRP A 112 15.46 23.41 5.65
CA TRP A 112 14.85 24.70 6.00
C TRP A 112 15.86 25.83 5.82
N ARG A 113 16.38 26.04 4.59
CA ARG A 113 16.99 27.33 4.27
C ARG A 113 15.91 28.39 4.42
N ARG A 114 16.14 29.39 5.30
CA ARG A 114 15.27 30.57 5.41
C ARG A 114 14.95 31.07 4.00
N LEU A 115 13.67 31.16 3.66
CA LEU A 115 13.26 31.92 2.48
C LEU A 115 13.90 33.32 2.61
N PRO A 116 14.54 33.85 1.56
CA PRO A 116 15.12 35.19 1.63
C PRO A 116 14.02 36.17 2.06
N ALA A 117 14.38 37.06 2.99
CA ALA A 117 13.50 38.09 3.53
C ALA A 117 13.07 39.09 2.44
#